data_AF-A0A6A0H9E5-F1
#
_entry.id   AF-A0A6A0H9E5-F1
#
_cell.length_a   1.000
_cell.length_b   1.000
_cell.length_c   1.000
_cell.angle_alpha   90.00
_cell.angle_beta   90.00
_cell.angle_gamma   90.00
#
_symmetry.space_group_name_H-M   'P 1'
#
loop_
_entity.id
_entity.type
_entity.pdbx_description
1 polymer ?
#
loop_
_entity_poly.entity_id
_entity_poly.type
_entity_poly.pdbx_seq_one_letter_code
_entity_poly.pdbx_strand_id
1 'polypeptide(L)'
;MTSALETIGLLTEQELMIFEILNAKNTNSKYWLPLLWASAIVTKARKQGRIRDDFAQKTIMDEINNFRKNCLLLLAYDSISVPLVYMQVRDMTPPAYHQVYLARLPEPNACALHAHQGTRCSHTHRQFLDPSRGLKGNSVDMYVPTFTILQFFFYMGWLKVAESLINPFGEDDDDFDTNYLVDRNVQRDCE
;
A
#
# COMPACT_ATOMS: atom_id res chain seq x y z
N MET A 1 -20.71 12.85 -0.25
CA MET A 1 -20.49 11.39 -0.27
C MET A 1 -21.80 10.65 0.03
N THR A 2 -22.51 10.95 1.12
CA THR A 2 -23.79 10.29 1.46
C THR A 2 -24.90 10.51 0.42
N SER A 3 -25.02 11.72 -0.12
CA SER A 3 -25.96 12.04 -1.21
C SER A 3 -25.66 11.34 -2.54
N ALA A 4 -24.41 10.96 -2.78
CA ALA A 4 -24.03 10.20 -3.97
C ALA A 4 -24.55 8.75 -3.89
N LEU A 5 -24.52 8.15 -2.69
CA LEU A 5 -25.00 6.78 -2.47
C LEU A 5 -26.53 6.65 -2.64
N GLU A 6 -27.28 7.70 -2.29
CA GLU A 6 -28.71 7.81 -2.58
C GLU A 6 -28.97 7.90 -4.08
N THR A 7 -28.17 8.71 -4.79
CA THR A 7 -28.30 8.88 -6.25
C THR A 7 -28.01 7.57 -7.01
N ILE A 8 -27.11 6.74 -6.47
CA ILE A 8 -26.77 5.42 -7.01
C ILE A 8 -27.81 4.34 -6.63
N GLY A 9 -28.78 4.66 -5.75
CA GLY A 9 -29.84 3.75 -5.33
C GLY A 9 -29.41 2.71 -4.29
N LEU A 10 -28.25 2.87 -3.66
CA LEU A 10 -27.73 1.96 -2.64
C LEU A 10 -28.36 2.17 -1.26
N LEU A 11 -28.90 3.37 -1.00
CA LEU A 11 -29.54 3.75 0.25
C LEU A 11 -30.91 4.33 -0.04
N THR A 12 -31.91 3.94 0.74
CA THR A 12 -33.23 4.57 0.69
C THR A 12 -33.21 5.94 1.40
N GLU A 13 -34.13 6.83 1.03
CA GLU A 13 -34.29 8.15 1.68
C GLU A 13 -34.44 8.02 3.21
N GLN A 14 -35.16 7.00 3.67
CA GLN A 14 -35.39 6.74 5.09
C GLN A 14 -34.11 6.32 5.82
N GLU A 15 -33.31 5.45 5.20
CA GLU A 15 -32.03 5.00 5.74
C GLU A 15 -31.01 6.14 5.76
N LEU A 16 -31.03 6.99 4.74
CA LEU A 16 -30.19 8.19 4.66
C LEU A 16 -30.48 9.14 5.83
N MET A 17 -31.74 9.42 6.13
CA MET A 17 -32.11 10.27 7.28
C MET A 17 -31.56 9.70 8.60
N ILE A 18 -31.68 8.39 8.83
CA ILE A 18 -31.14 7.76 10.05
C ILE A 18 -29.61 7.88 10.09
N PHE A 19 -28.95 7.70 8.95
CA PHE A 19 -27.50 7.81 8.84
C PHE A 19 -27.01 9.23 9.17
N GLU A 20 -27.69 10.26 8.67
CA GLU A 20 -27.38 11.67 8.94
C GLU A 20 -27.59 12.05 10.40
N ILE A 21 -28.72 11.64 10.99
CA ILE A 21 -28.99 11.86 12.42
C ILE A 21 -27.91 11.23 13.28
N LEU A 22 -27.44 10.03 12.92
CA LEU A 22 -26.34 9.40 13.61
C LEU A 22 -25.05 10.21 13.38
N ASN A 23 -24.73 10.63 12.14
CA ASN A 23 -23.50 11.39 11.84
C ASN A 23 -23.38 12.68 12.62
N ALA A 24 -24.50 13.35 12.88
CA ALA A 24 -24.53 14.51 13.75
C ALA A 24 -24.12 14.20 15.20
N LYS A 25 -24.33 12.95 15.69
CA LYS A 25 -24.03 12.54 17.07
C LYS A 25 -22.62 12.00 17.25
N ASN A 26 -22.05 11.34 16.25
CA ASN A 26 -20.72 10.74 16.32
C ASN A 26 -20.02 10.71 14.96
N THR A 27 -18.75 11.11 14.96
CA THR A 27 -17.87 11.23 13.77
C THR A 27 -17.28 9.89 13.29
N ASN A 28 -17.43 8.82 14.08
CA ASN A 28 -16.88 7.51 13.73
C ASN A 28 -17.55 6.93 12.47
N SER A 29 -16.77 6.14 11.71
CA SER A 29 -17.27 5.44 10.52
C SER A 29 -18.43 4.48 10.84
N LYS A 30 -19.43 4.44 9.96
CA LYS A 30 -20.72 3.72 10.15
C LYS A 30 -20.94 2.58 9.17
N TYR A 31 -19.86 2.04 8.64
CA TYR A 31 -19.88 0.82 7.81
C TYR A 31 -20.61 -0.36 8.50
N TRP A 32 -20.63 -0.39 9.84
CA TRP A 32 -21.29 -1.46 10.61
C TRP A 32 -22.83 -1.35 10.63
N LEU A 33 -23.39 -0.20 10.27
CA LEU A 33 -24.81 0.08 10.44
C LEU A 33 -25.70 -0.74 9.48
N PRO A 34 -25.40 -0.83 8.17
CA PRO A 34 -26.15 -1.72 7.27
C PRO A 34 -26.07 -3.20 7.68
N LEU A 35 -24.93 -3.65 8.21
CA LEU A 35 -24.76 -5.03 8.70
C LEU A 35 -25.65 -5.30 9.93
N LEU A 36 -25.78 -4.32 10.82
CA LEU A 36 -26.70 -4.43 11.95
C LEU A 36 -28.15 -4.50 11.48
N TRP A 37 -28.53 -3.71 10.48
CA TRP A 37 -29.87 -3.75 9.90
C TRP A 37 -30.16 -5.11 9.24
N ALA A 38 -29.21 -5.67 8.49
CA ALA A 38 -29.33 -7.01 7.92
C ALA A 38 -29.57 -8.08 9.01
N SER A 39 -28.77 -8.08 10.08
CA SER A 39 -28.95 -8.98 11.22
C SER A 39 -30.32 -8.83 11.90
N ALA A 40 -30.83 -7.59 12.02
CA ALA A 40 -32.15 -7.31 12.58
C ALA A 40 -33.27 -7.83 11.67
N ILE A 41 -33.13 -7.68 10.35
CA ILE A 41 -34.10 -8.19 9.36
C ILE A 41 -34.16 -9.72 9.42
N VAL A 42 -33.03 -10.41 9.50
CA VAL A 42 -32.98 -11.88 9.64
C VAL A 42 -33.71 -12.35 10.90
N THR A 43 -33.48 -11.67 12.03
CA THR A 43 -34.18 -11.97 13.29
C THR A 43 -35.69 -11.72 13.20
N LYS A 44 -36.10 -10.66 12.50
CA LYS A 44 -37.52 -10.36 12.24
C LYS A 44 -38.15 -11.41 11.32
N ALA A 45 -37.45 -11.85 10.28
CA ALA A 45 -37.92 -12.89 9.36
C ALA A 45 -38.15 -14.23 10.07
N ARG A 46 -37.30 -14.59 11.04
CA ARG A 46 -37.53 -15.76 11.90
C ARG A 46 -38.81 -15.63 12.73
N LYS A 47 -39.01 -14.48 13.40
CA LYS A 47 -40.22 -14.23 14.20
C LYS A 47 -41.50 -14.29 13.37
N GLN A 48 -41.42 -13.89 12.10
CA GLN A 48 -42.53 -13.97 11.14
C GLN A 48 -42.71 -15.37 10.54
N GLY A 49 -41.91 -16.36 10.95
CA GLY A 49 -42.00 -17.73 10.43
C GLY A 49 -41.53 -17.89 8.97
N ARG A 50 -40.86 -16.88 8.38
CA ARG A 50 -40.31 -16.96 7.02
C ARG A 50 -39.07 -17.87 6.95
N ILE A 51 -38.31 -17.93 8.04
CA ILE A 51 -37.19 -18.85 8.22
C ILE A 51 -37.69 -20.06 9.01
N ARG A 52 -37.50 -21.26 8.45
CA ARG A 52 -38.08 -22.50 8.94
C ARG A 52 -37.51 -22.94 10.29
N ASP A 53 -36.19 -22.88 10.44
CA ASP A 53 -35.46 -23.43 11.58
C ASP A 53 -34.38 -22.48 12.14
N ASP A 54 -34.03 -22.67 13.41
CA ASP A 54 -33.04 -21.85 14.11
C ASP A 54 -31.62 -22.07 13.56
N PHE A 55 -31.36 -23.25 13.00
CA PHE A 55 -30.08 -23.55 12.36
C PHE A 55 -29.89 -22.72 11.09
N ALA A 56 -30.91 -22.65 10.21
CA ALA A 56 -30.90 -21.78 9.04
C ALA A 56 -30.70 -20.29 9.42
N GLN A 57 -31.35 -19.81 10.48
CA GLN A 57 -31.11 -18.45 10.97
C GLN A 57 -29.65 -18.25 11.41
N LYS A 58 -29.09 -19.21 12.14
CA LYS A 58 -27.70 -19.18 12.58
C LYS A 58 -26.74 -19.14 11.41
N THR A 59 -26.94 -19.99 10.40
CA THR A 59 -26.10 -20.03 9.18
C THR A 59 -26.07 -18.66 8.50
N ILE A 60 -27.22 -18.02 8.31
CA ILE A 60 -27.29 -16.68 7.70
C ILE A 60 -26.56 -15.65 8.57
N MET A 61 -26.74 -15.71 9.89
CA MET A 61 -26.04 -14.80 10.81
C MET A 61 -24.52 -15.01 10.82
N ASP A 62 -24.07 -16.25 10.71
CA ASP A 62 -22.64 -16.60 10.63
C ASP A 62 -22.01 -16.04 9.34
N GLU A 63 -22.72 -16.10 8.20
CA GLU A 63 -22.25 -15.48 6.95
C GLU A 63 -22.21 -13.95 7.01
N ILE A 64 -23.21 -13.29 7.62
CA ILE A 64 -23.18 -11.83 7.85
C ILE A 64 -21.97 -11.46 8.72
N ASN A 65 -21.68 -12.25 9.75
CA ASN A 65 -20.51 -12.03 10.59
C ASN A 65 -19.19 -12.31 9.85
N ASN A 66 -19.17 -13.25 8.92
CA ASN A 66 -18.02 -13.51 8.07
C ASN A 66 -17.73 -12.31 7.17
N PHE A 67 -18.76 -11.76 6.52
CA PHE A 67 -18.64 -10.53 5.73
C PHE A 67 -18.16 -9.35 6.58
N ARG A 68 -18.72 -9.18 7.79
CA ARG A 68 -18.28 -8.15 8.75
C ARG A 68 -16.79 -8.27 9.08
N LYS A 69 -16.26 -9.49 9.27
CA LYS A 69 -14.83 -9.73 9.54
C LYS A 69 -13.96 -9.26 8.38
N ASN A 70 -14.36 -9.51 7.14
CA ASN A 70 -13.63 -9.05 5.95
C ASN A 70 -13.62 -7.52 5.85
N CYS A 71 -14.73 -6.84 6.12
CA CYS A 71 -14.76 -5.37 6.18
C CYS A 71 -13.86 -4.82 7.29
N LEU A 72 -13.84 -5.48 8.46
CA LEU A 72 -12.98 -5.06 9.57
C LEU A 72 -11.49 -5.26 9.23
N LEU A 73 -11.16 -6.36 8.54
CA LEU A 73 -9.81 -6.62 8.06
C LEU A 73 -9.35 -5.52 7.10
N LEU A 74 -10.22 -5.10 6.18
CA LEU A 74 -9.93 -3.98 5.26
C LEU A 74 -9.65 -2.68 6.02
N LEU A 75 -10.46 -2.36 7.02
CA LEU A 75 -10.23 -1.18 7.88
C LEU A 75 -8.96 -1.30 8.73
N ALA A 76 -8.59 -2.51 9.12
CA ALA A 76 -7.34 -2.74 9.87
C ALA A 76 -6.11 -2.52 8.97
N TYR A 77 -6.16 -2.92 7.71
CA TYR A 77 -5.12 -2.61 6.72
C TYR A 77 -4.98 -1.12 6.45
N ASP A 78 -6.09 -0.38 6.43
CA ASP A 78 -6.09 1.09 6.29
C ASP A 78 -5.61 1.81 7.57
N SER A 79 -6.07 1.35 8.73
CA SER A 79 -5.77 1.99 10.02
C SER A 79 -4.35 1.71 10.51
N ILE A 80 -3.75 0.60 10.10
CA ILE A 80 -2.40 0.17 10.52
C ILE A 80 -1.52 0.13 9.27
N SER A 81 -0.94 1.26 8.94
CA SER A 81 0.07 1.34 7.89
C SER A 81 1.40 0.70 8.33
N VAL A 82 2.22 0.34 7.35
CA VAL A 82 3.58 -0.15 7.58
C VAL A 82 4.34 0.85 8.46
N PRO A 83 5.01 0.43 9.55
CA PRO A 83 5.67 1.34 10.47
C PRO A 83 6.57 2.34 9.75
N LEU A 84 6.45 3.62 10.11
CA LEU A 84 7.15 4.71 9.43
C LEU A 84 8.67 4.51 9.38
N VAL A 85 9.27 3.90 10.39
CA VAL A 85 10.71 3.59 10.43
C VAL A 85 11.11 2.67 9.28
N TYR A 86 10.26 1.70 8.92
CA TYR A 86 10.53 0.80 7.80
C TYR A 86 10.49 1.56 6.46
N MET A 87 9.52 2.45 6.30
CA MET A 87 9.40 3.34 5.15
C MET A 87 10.62 4.27 5.03
N GLN A 88 11.07 4.85 6.15
CA GLN A 88 12.23 5.74 6.20
C GLN A 88 13.53 5.02 5.82
N VAL A 89 13.78 3.83 6.38
CA VAL A 89 14.97 3.04 6.02
C VAL A 89 14.94 2.68 4.54
N ARG A 90 13.77 2.27 4.03
CA ARG A 90 13.55 1.99 2.61
C ARG A 90 13.85 3.21 1.74
N ASP A 91 13.42 4.41 2.12
CA ASP A 91 13.58 5.62 1.29
C ASP A 91 15.00 6.22 1.38
N MET A 92 15.69 6.02 2.51
CA MET A 92 17.08 6.48 2.69
C MET A 92 18.11 5.55 2.03
N THR A 93 17.83 4.25 1.94
CA THR A 93 18.80 3.25 1.45
C THR A 93 19.20 3.44 -0.02
N PRO A 94 18.29 3.72 -0.97
CA PRO A 94 18.65 3.88 -2.38
C PRO A 94 19.45 5.14 -2.69
N PRO A 95 19.11 6.35 -2.17
CA PRO A 95 19.95 7.52 -2.32
C PRO A 95 21.32 7.34 -1.64
N ALA A 96 21.39 6.67 -0.48
CA ALA A 96 22.66 6.36 0.17
C ALA A 96 23.51 5.39 -0.68
N TYR A 97 22.91 4.32 -1.21
CA TYR A 97 23.57 3.39 -2.11
C TYR A 97 24.00 4.07 -3.41
N HIS A 98 23.16 4.93 -3.97
CA HIS A 98 23.44 5.71 -5.17
C HIS A 98 24.53 6.76 -4.93
N GLN A 99 24.57 7.41 -3.76
CA GLN A 99 25.60 8.38 -3.40
C GLN A 99 26.95 7.70 -3.15
N VAL A 100 26.98 6.55 -2.47
CA VAL A 100 28.18 5.67 -2.39
C VAL A 100 28.57 5.20 -3.80
N TYR A 101 27.60 5.02 -4.69
CA TYR A 101 27.87 4.64 -6.08
C TYR A 101 28.31 5.81 -6.99
N LEU A 102 27.91 7.06 -6.72
CA LEU A 102 28.20 8.28 -7.51
C LEU A 102 29.33 9.14 -6.95
N ALA A 103 29.64 9.10 -5.65
CA ALA A 103 30.89 9.63 -5.07
C ALA A 103 32.14 8.94 -5.67
N ARG A 104 31.88 7.96 -6.53
CA ARG A 104 32.68 7.32 -7.56
C ARG A 104 32.68 8.09 -8.91
N LEU A 105 32.50 9.40 -8.93
CA LEU A 105 32.82 10.29 -10.06
C LEU A 105 33.89 11.25 -9.55
N PRO A 106 35.09 11.31 -10.15
CA PRO A 106 36.12 12.20 -9.64
C PRO A 106 35.69 13.61 -10.04
N GLU A 107 35.34 14.44 -9.07
CA GLU A 107 35.62 15.88 -9.20
C GLU A 107 37.11 15.98 -9.57
N PRO A 108 37.48 16.49 -10.76
CA PRO A 108 38.87 16.44 -11.22
C PRO A 108 39.85 17.25 -10.36
N ASN A 109 39.38 17.97 -9.33
CA ASN A 109 40.15 19.03 -8.67
C ASN A 109 40.24 18.94 -7.14
N ALA A 110 39.60 17.98 -6.45
CA ALA A 110 39.48 18.04 -4.98
C ALA A 110 40.61 17.35 -4.18
N CYS A 111 41.43 16.48 -4.78
CA CYS A 111 42.45 15.73 -4.03
C CYS A 111 43.81 16.43 -3.90
N ALA A 112 44.03 17.60 -4.51
CA ALA A 112 45.34 18.26 -4.51
C ALA A 112 45.60 19.22 -3.34
N LEU A 113 44.60 19.60 -2.53
CA LEU A 113 44.75 20.69 -1.55
C LEU A 113 44.82 20.25 -0.07
N HIS A 114 44.64 18.97 0.25
CA HIS A 114 44.72 18.48 1.63
C HIS A 114 45.77 17.38 1.81
N ALA A 115 46.99 17.61 1.29
CA ALA A 115 48.13 16.72 1.49
C ALA A 115 49.04 17.14 2.67
N HIS A 116 48.55 17.94 3.62
CA HIS A 116 49.38 18.40 4.74
C HIS A 116 48.97 17.94 6.14
N GLN A 117 47.94 17.10 6.30
CA GLN A 117 47.63 16.48 7.60
C GLN A 117 46.91 15.13 7.43
N GLY A 118 47.71 14.07 7.32
CA GLY A 118 47.51 12.76 7.97
C GLY A 118 46.16 12.03 7.94
N THR A 119 45.22 12.35 7.04
CA THR A 119 43.89 11.71 7.05
C THR A 119 43.81 10.63 5.96
N ARG A 120 43.64 9.37 6.39
CA ARG A 120 43.42 8.22 5.51
C ARG A 120 42.09 8.39 4.76
N CYS A 121 42.14 8.80 3.49
CA CYS A 121 41.02 8.62 2.57
C CYS A 121 40.95 7.15 2.13
N SER A 122 40.40 6.27 2.97
CA SER A 122 39.96 4.93 2.56
C SER A 122 38.48 4.98 2.21
N HIS A 123 38.19 5.50 1.02
CA HIS A 123 36.89 5.37 0.38
C HIS A 123 37.11 4.81 -1.03
N THR A 124 37.49 3.54 -1.11
CA THR A 124 37.57 2.79 -2.36
C THR A 124 36.17 2.52 -2.87
N HIS A 125 35.58 3.55 -3.47
CA HIS A 125 34.39 3.41 -4.27
C HIS A 125 34.74 2.69 -5.56
N ARG A 126 33.74 2.00 -6.08
CA ARG A 126 33.86 0.87 -6.98
C ARG A 126 34.49 1.22 -8.36
N GLN A 127 34.93 2.49 -8.57
CA GLN A 127 35.38 3.23 -9.77
C GLN A 127 36.33 2.41 -10.61
N PHE A 128 36.18 2.45 -11.93
CA PHE A 128 37.24 1.96 -12.79
C PHE A 128 38.34 3.00 -12.71
N LEU A 129 39.34 2.72 -11.87
CA LEU A 129 40.50 3.58 -11.70
C LEU A 129 41.47 3.28 -12.84
N ASP A 130 42.23 4.30 -13.23
CA ASP A 130 43.27 4.17 -14.25
C ASP A 130 44.14 2.91 -13.97
N PRO A 131 44.12 1.90 -14.86
CA PRO A 131 44.87 0.66 -14.70
C PRO A 131 46.37 0.89 -14.52
N SER A 132 46.88 2.03 -15.02
CA SER A 132 48.28 2.46 -14.92
C SER A 132 48.74 2.68 -13.47
N ARG A 133 47.81 2.84 -12.52
CA ARG A 133 48.09 3.03 -11.08
C ARG A 133 48.29 1.72 -10.31
N GLY A 134 48.14 0.56 -10.96
CA GLY A 134 48.46 -0.75 -10.36
C GLY A 134 47.61 -1.14 -9.15
N LEU A 135 46.41 -0.54 -9.00
CA LEU A 135 45.54 -0.78 -7.85
C LEU A 135 44.90 -2.17 -7.95
N LYS A 136 45.04 -2.96 -6.88
CA LYS A 136 44.56 -4.34 -6.80
C LYS A 136 43.04 -4.39 -6.96
N GLY A 137 42.55 -5.03 -8.04
CA GLY A 137 41.12 -5.19 -8.34
C GLY A 137 40.57 -4.30 -9.46
N ASN A 138 41.37 -3.36 -10.00
CA ASN A 138 40.97 -2.47 -11.10
C ASN A 138 41.90 -2.64 -12.31
N SER A 139 41.79 -3.78 -13.00
CA SER A 139 42.60 -4.11 -14.19
C SER A 139 41.92 -3.76 -15.52
N VAL A 140 40.62 -3.44 -15.50
CA VAL A 140 39.81 -3.19 -16.71
C VAL A 140 39.02 -1.91 -16.49
N ASP A 141 39.14 -0.96 -17.42
CA ASP A 141 38.32 0.25 -17.44
C ASP A 141 37.20 0.12 -18.48
N MET A 142 35.96 -0.04 -18.00
CA MET A 142 34.77 0.00 -18.84
C MET A 142 34.12 1.38 -18.74
N TYR A 143 34.10 2.11 -19.86
CA TYR A 143 33.47 3.44 -19.95
C TYR A 143 32.00 3.43 -19.49
N VAL A 144 31.28 2.33 -19.73
CA VAL A 144 29.92 2.11 -19.23
C VAL A 144 29.90 0.94 -18.24
N PRO A 145 29.50 1.15 -16.97
CA PRO A 145 29.45 0.10 -15.96
C PRO A 145 28.17 -0.76 -16.09
N THR A 146 28.09 -1.60 -17.14
CA THR A 146 26.90 -2.41 -17.48
C THR A 146 26.39 -3.25 -16.30
N PHE A 147 27.28 -3.94 -15.59
CA PHE A 147 26.88 -4.78 -14.45
C PHE A 147 26.31 -3.97 -13.29
N THR A 148 26.76 -2.74 -13.08
CA THR A 148 26.18 -1.94 -12.01
C THR A 148 24.86 -1.30 -12.40
N ILE A 149 24.69 -0.93 -13.67
CA ILE A 149 23.38 -0.47 -14.17
C ILE A 149 22.34 -1.58 -13.97
N LEU A 150 22.71 -2.82 -14.31
CA LEU A 150 21.86 -3.98 -14.06
C LEU A 150 21.57 -4.18 -12.57
N GLN A 151 22.57 -4.10 -11.69
CA GLN A 151 22.34 -4.18 -10.24
C GLN A 151 21.43 -3.06 -9.73
N PHE A 152 21.56 -1.84 -10.24
CA PHE A 152 20.69 -0.73 -9.89
C PHE A 152 19.24 -1.01 -10.30
N PHE A 153 18.99 -1.48 -11.52
CA PHE A 153 17.65 -1.86 -11.96
C PHE A 153 17.04 -2.97 -11.10
N PHE A 154 17.81 -3.97 -10.69
CA PHE A 154 17.31 -5.01 -9.78
C PHE A 154 16.91 -4.44 -8.41
N TYR A 155 17.78 -3.67 -7.76
CA TYR A 155 17.48 -3.14 -6.42
C TYR A 155 16.39 -2.07 -6.43
N MET A 156 16.42 -1.14 -7.39
CA MET A 156 15.39 -0.12 -7.53
C MET A 156 14.06 -0.70 -8.00
N GLY A 157 14.11 -1.67 -8.92
CA GLY A 157 12.93 -2.37 -9.40
C GLY A 157 12.20 -3.11 -8.28
N TRP A 158 12.94 -3.89 -7.47
CA TRP A 158 12.34 -4.54 -6.30
C TRP A 158 11.78 -3.56 -5.27
N LEU A 159 12.45 -2.43 -5.06
CA LEU A 159 11.93 -1.39 -4.18
C LEU A 159 10.62 -0.80 -4.71
N LYS A 160 10.56 -0.53 -6.01
CA LYS A 160 9.39 0.07 -6.67
C LYS A 160 8.19 -0.87 -6.68
N VAL A 161 8.40 -2.18 -6.81
CA VAL A 161 7.33 -3.18 -6.63
C VAL A 161 6.78 -3.15 -5.21
N ALA A 162 7.64 -3.03 -4.18
CA ALA A 162 7.16 -2.92 -2.80
C ALA A 162 6.44 -1.59 -2.53
N GLU A 163 6.78 -0.53 -3.27
CA GLU A 163 6.12 0.78 -3.19
C GLU A 163 4.74 0.76 -3.82
N SER A 164 4.56 0.16 -5.00
CA SER A 164 3.23 0.07 -5.63
C SER A 164 2.27 -0.79 -4.82
N LEU A 165 2.76 -1.85 -4.18
CA LEU A 165 1.90 -2.77 -3.42
C LEU A 165 1.52 -2.27 -2.01
N ILE A 166 2.05 -1.12 -1.56
CA ILE A 166 1.79 -0.66 -0.19
C ILE A 166 0.36 -0.18 0.02
N ASN A 167 -0.24 0.41 -1.03
CA ASN A 167 -1.62 0.86 -1.01
C ASN A 167 -2.32 0.41 -2.30
N PRO A 168 -2.83 -0.84 -2.34
CA PRO A 168 -3.41 -1.43 -3.54
C PRO A 168 -4.85 -0.92 -3.85
N PHE A 169 -5.32 0.09 -3.11
CA PHE A 169 -6.65 0.69 -3.25
C PHE A 169 -6.57 2.14 -3.78
N GLY A 170 -5.48 2.49 -4.45
CA GLY A 170 -5.30 3.78 -5.11
C GLY A 170 -5.95 3.83 -6.49
N GLU A 171 -5.34 4.65 -7.35
CA GLU A 171 -5.74 4.84 -8.75
C GLU A 171 -4.62 4.43 -9.71
N ASP A 172 -3.60 3.70 -9.24
CA ASP A 172 -2.52 3.21 -10.09
C ASP A 172 -3.03 2.08 -11.00
N ASP A 173 -2.39 1.89 -12.16
CA ASP A 173 -2.81 0.92 -13.18
C ASP A 173 -2.87 -0.54 -12.65
N ASP A 174 -2.07 -0.86 -11.62
CA ASP A 174 -1.98 -2.18 -11.00
C ASP A 174 -2.87 -2.34 -9.74
N ASP A 175 -3.62 -1.30 -9.35
CA ASP A 175 -4.49 -1.32 -8.17
C ASP A 175 -5.78 -2.12 -8.40
N PHE A 176 -6.46 -2.46 -7.31
CA PHE A 176 -7.75 -3.14 -7.39
C PHE A 176 -8.84 -2.20 -7.93
N ASP A 177 -9.52 -2.62 -9.01
CA ASP A 177 -10.71 -1.93 -9.51
C ASP A 177 -11.92 -2.17 -8.58
N THR A 178 -11.97 -1.38 -7.50
CA THR A 178 -13.00 -1.47 -6.48
C THR A 178 -14.38 -1.07 -6.99
N ASN A 179 -14.46 -0.08 -7.88
CA ASN A 179 -15.72 0.37 -8.47
C ASN A 179 -16.35 -0.75 -9.31
N TYR A 180 -15.57 -1.40 -10.17
CA TYR A 180 -16.03 -2.56 -10.93
C TYR A 180 -16.54 -3.69 -10.03
N LEU A 181 -15.84 -3.98 -8.93
CA LEU A 181 -16.26 -5.02 -7.99
C LEU A 181 -17.59 -4.68 -7.30
N VAL A 182 -17.82 -3.42 -6.93
CA VAL A 182 -19.08 -2.97 -6.32
C VAL A 182 -20.21 -3.10 -7.33
N ASP A 183 -20.06 -2.55 -8.53
CA ASP A 183 -21.09 -2.56 -9.57
C ASP A 183 -21.48 -3.99 -9.96
N ARG A 184 -20.48 -4.87 -10.12
CA ARG A 184 -20.70 -6.30 -10.41
C ARG A 184 -21.49 -7.00 -9.31
N ASN A 185 -21.20 -6.72 -8.04
CA ASN A 185 -21.89 -7.37 -6.93
C ASN A 185 -23.34 -6.87 -6.82
N VAL A 186 -23.57 -5.55 -6.95
CA VAL A 186 -24.91 -4.95 -6.94
C VAL A 186 -25.77 -5.51 -8.08
N GLN A 187 -25.20 -5.61 -9.29
CA GLN A 187 -25.93 -6.16 -10.43
C GLN A 187 -26.35 -7.62 -10.19
N ARG A 188 -25.45 -8.46 -9.66
CA ARG A 188 -25.75 -9.88 -9.42
C ARG A 188 -26.78 -10.12 -8.32
N ASP A 189 -26.88 -9.24 -7.34
CA ASP A 189 -27.83 -9.37 -6.23
C ASP A 189 -29.22 -8.79 -6.57
N CYS A 190 -29.32 -7.93 -7.59
CA CYS A 190 -30.59 -7.34 -8.07
C CYS A 190 -31.30 -8.15 -9.17
N GLU A 191 -30.64 -9.16 -9.75
CA GLU A 191 -31.22 -10.13 -10.69
C GLU A 191 -31.80 -11.37 -9.97
#